data_AF-A0A2W6DCE0-F1
#
_entry.id   AF-A0A2W6DCE0-F1
#
_cell.length_a   1.000
_cell.length_b   1.000
_cell.length_c   1.000
_cell.angle_alpha   90.00
_cell.angle_beta   90.00
_cell.angle_gamma   90.00
#
_symmetry.space_group_name_H-M   'P 1'
#
loop_
_entity.id
_entity.type
_entity.pdbx_description
1 polymer ?
#
loop_
_entity_poly.entity_id
_entity_poly.type
_entity_poly.pdbx_seq_one_letter_code
_entity_poly.pdbx_strand_id
1 'polypeptide(L)'
;MTVKTATCVWIECDGERCDRDKGWPDEGPYHFESEQSALEYVLGEAGMGWTRLPTGRLLCRGCSVDADCQATGHQWSAWRYGVKVGGQPDPTIQVRWCTHCGGGFEERLTELGGTP
;
A
#
# COMPACT_ATOMS: atom_id res chain seq x y z
N MET A 1 29.26 -30.95 -8.81
CA MET A 1 27.88 -30.43 -8.63
C MET A 1 27.61 -30.50 -7.14
N THR A 2 27.32 -29.37 -6.49
CA THR A 2 27.18 -29.29 -5.03
C THR A 2 25.73 -29.01 -4.71
N VAL A 3 25.08 -29.91 -3.99
CA VAL A 3 23.71 -29.69 -3.48
C VAL A 3 23.81 -28.75 -2.29
N LYS A 4 22.97 -27.71 -2.27
CA LYS A 4 22.84 -26.79 -1.13
C LYS A 4 21.42 -26.88 -0.60
N THR A 5 21.28 -26.88 0.72
CA THR A 5 19.99 -26.67 1.38
C THR A 5 19.61 -25.20 1.25
N ALA A 6 18.33 -24.93 0.96
CA ALA A 6 17.77 -23.59 0.92
C ALA A 6 16.48 -23.54 1.74
N THR A 7 16.18 -22.38 2.29
CA THR A 7 14.88 -22.04 2.88
C THR A 7 14.02 -21.42 1.79
N CYS A 8 12.95 -22.11 1.40
CA CYS A 8 11.96 -21.59 0.45
C CYS A 8 10.82 -20.93 1.23
N VAL A 9 10.47 -19.69 0.91
CA VAL A 9 9.36 -18.98 1.55
C VAL A 9 8.37 -18.45 0.53
N TRP A 10 7.10 -18.50 0.91
CA TRP A 10 6.00 -17.88 0.21
C TRP A 10 5.32 -16.92 1.18
N ILE A 11 5.20 -15.65 0.79
CA ILE A 11 4.72 -14.58 1.66
C ILE A 11 3.56 -13.90 0.96
N GLU A 12 2.41 -13.87 1.63
CA GLU A 12 1.19 -13.24 1.13
C GLU A 12 0.53 -12.40 2.20
N CYS A 13 -0.01 -11.26 1.78
CA CYS A 13 -0.97 -10.53 2.59
C CYS A 13 -2.37 -11.12 2.42
N ASP A 14 -3.07 -11.34 3.53
CA ASP A 14 -4.47 -11.78 3.58
C ASP A 14 -5.48 -10.65 3.30
N GLY A 15 -5.01 -9.42 3.15
CA GLY A 15 -5.84 -8.25 2.83
C GLY A 15 -6.40 -8.31 1.41
N GLU A 16 -7.72 -8.15 1.27
CA GLU A 16 -8.43 -8.19 -0.02
C GLU A 16 -7.92 -7.15 -1.03
N ARG A 17 -7.43 -5.99 -0.55
CA ARG A 17 -6.92 -4.90 -1.39
C ARG A 17 -5.41 -4.93 -1.61
N CYS A 18 -4.73 -5.94 -1.08
CA CYS A 18 -3.28 -6.04 -1.09
C CYS A 18 -2.76 -6.92 -2.24
N ASP A 19 -3.44 -6.94 -3.39
CA ASP A 19 -3.06 -7.74 -4.56
C ASP A 19 -1.62 -7.51 -5.02
N ARG A 20 -1.08 -6.31 -4.74
CA ARG A 20 0.30 -5.94 -5.06
C ARG A 20 1.35 -6.50 -4.08
N ASP A 21 0.91 -6.92 -2.90
CA ASP A 21 1.70 -7.53 -1.82
C ASP A 21 1.32 -9.01 -1.58
N LYS A 22 0.43 -9.58 -2.40
CA LYS A 22 0.30 -11.03 -2.57
C LYS A 22 1.54 -11.43 -3.38
N GLY A 23 2.39 -12.30 -2.82
CA GLY A 23 3.63 -12.73 -3.46
C GLY A 23 3.40 -13.00 -4.95
N TRP A 24 4.27 -12.45 -5.80
CA TRP A 24 4.05 -12.46 -7.24
C TRP A 24 3.81 -13.91 -7.70
N PRO A 25 2.60 -14.25 -8.19
CA PRO A 25 2.25 -15.63 -8.51
C PRO A 25 3.16 -16.22 -9.59
N ASP A 26 3.80 -15.36 -10.37
CA ASP A 26 4.62 -15.70 -11.53
C ASP A 26 6.11 -15.90 -11.19
N GLU A 27 6.58 -15.56 -9.97
CA GLU A 27 8.01 -15.59 -9.61
C GLU A 27 8.43 -16.85 -8.81
N GLY A 28 7.46 -17.63 -8.30
CA GLY A 28 7.75 -18.80 -7.46
C GLY A 28 8.23 -18.43 -6.05
N PRO A 29 8.50 -19.43 -5.17
CA PRO A 29 8.93 -19.15 -3.80
C PRO A 29 10.34 -18.52 -3.79
N TYR A 30 10.53 -17.55 -2.89
CA TYR A 30 11.84 -16.94 -2.65
C TYR A 30 12.76 -17.94 -1.95
N HIS A 31 14.05 -17.95 -2.33
CA HIS A 31 15.06 -18.84 -1.77
C HIS A 31 16.07 -18.07 -0.94
N PHE A 32 16.28 -18.53 0.29
CA PHE A 32 17.19 -17.91 1.24
C PHE A 32 18.13 -18.96 1.86
N GLU A 33 19.23 -18.48 2.44
CA GLU A 33 20.16 -19.35 3.17
C GLU A 33 19.59 -19.77 4.54
N SER A 34 18.66 -19.00 5.09
CA SER A 34 17.99 -19.25 6.38
C SER A 34 16.63 -18.54 6.51
N GLU A 35 15.84 -18.94 7.50
CA GLU A 35 14.61 -18.22 7.88
C GLU A 35 14.89 -16.78 8.34
N GLN A 36 16.01 -16.55 9.02
CA GLN A 36 16.40 -15.21 9.47
C GLN A 36 16.65 -14.27 8.29
N SER A 37 17.36 -14.74 7.26
CA SER A 37 17.56 -13.96 6.03
C SER A 37 16.25 -13.73 5.26
N ALA A 38 15.31 -14.67 5.31
CA ALA A 38 13.98 -14.48 4.73
C ALA A 38 13.21 -13.37 5.47
N LEU A 39 13.25 -13.39 6.81
CA LEU A 39 12.62 -12.36 7.63
C LEU A 39 13.26 -10.97 7.43
N GLU A 40 14.58 -10.89 7.31
CA GLU A 40 15.29 -9.65 7.00
C GLU A 40 14.87 -9.08 5.64
N TYR A 41 14.68 -9.94 4.64
CA TYR A 41 14.14 -9.52 3.34
C TYR A 41 12.69 -9.02 3.45
N VAL A 42 11.84 -9.71 4.21
CA VAL A 42 10.44 -9.30 4.42
C VAL A 42 10.37 -7.91 5.05
N LEU A 43 11.20 -7.64 6.07
CA LEU A 43 11.18 -6.39 6.83
C LEU A 43 11.98 -5.26 6.17
N GLY A 44 12.97 -5.59 5.34
CA GLY A 44 13.87 -4.60 4.74
C GLY A 44 13.21 -3.75 3.66
N GLU A 45 13.52 -2.45 3.62
CA GLU A 45 13.01 -1.52 2.60
C GLU A 45 13.43 -1.92 1.17
N ALA A 46 14.61 -2.51 1.03
CA ALA A 46 15.13 -3.05 -0.23
C ALA A 46 14.53 -4.42 -0.60
N GLY A 47 13.79 -5.04 0.32
CA GLY A 47 12.98 -6.24 0.08
C GLY A 47 11.50 -5.88 0.01
N MET A 48 10.68 -6.49 0.85
CA MET A 48 9.22 -6.26 0.82
C MET A 48 8.80 -5.02 1.64
N GLY A 49 9.60 -4.59 2.62
CA GLY A 49 9.31 -3.43 3.47
C GLY A 49 8.06 -3.60 4.32
N TRP A 50 7.83 -4.79 4.86
CA TRP A 50 6.75 -5.08 5.80
C TRP A 50 7.11 -4.60 7.20
N THR A 51 6.08 -4.28 7.99
CA THR A 51 6.23 -3.80 9.37
C THR A 51 6.00 -4.93 10.35
N ARG A 52 6.91 -5.11 11.32
CA ARG A 52 6.69 -6.03 12.45
C ARG A 52 6.02 -5.30 13.61
N LEU A 53 4.86 -5.81 14.04
CA LEU A 53 4.15 -5.31 15.21
C LEU A 53 4.76 -5.86 16.52
N PRO A 54 4.53 -5.20 17.66
CA PRO A 54 4.96 -5.70 18.97
C PRO A 54 4.42 -7.09 19.33
N THR A 55 3.26 -7.46 18.76
CA THR A 55 2.65 -8.79 18.92
C THR A 55 3.35 -9.89 18.13
N GLY A 56 4.32 -9.54 17.29
CA GLY A 56 5.01 -10.45 16.38
C GLY A 56 4.30 -10.65 15.04
N ARG A 57 3.08 -10.13 14.86
CA ARG A 57 2.41 -10.11 13.54
C ARG A 57 3.14 -9.20 12.57
N LEU A 58 3.10 -9.54 11.29
CA LEU A 58 3.63 -8.72 10.22
C LEU A 58 2.48 -8.04 9.46
N LEU A 59 2.69 -6.81 9.04
CA LEU A 59 1.80 -6.09 8.14
C LEU A 59 2.54 -5.80 6.83
N CYS A 60 1.89 -6.07 5.70
CA CYS A 60 2.41 -5.60 4.42
C CYS A 60 2.45 -4.08 4.37
N ARG A 61 3.13 -3.54 3.36
CA ARG A 61 3.27 -2.09 3.19
C ARG A 61 1.90 -1.40 3.12
N GLY A 62 0.97 -1.96 2.34
CA GLY A 62 -0.40 -1.43 2.24
C GLY A 62 -1.13 -1.40 3.58
N CYS A 63 -1.21 -2.55 4.27
CA CYS A 63 -1.88 -2.64 5.57
C CYS A 63 -1.21 -1.79 6.67
N SER A 64 0.12 -1.65 6.64
CA SER A 64 0.84 -0.79 7.59
C SER A 64 0.43 0.67 7.43
N VAL A 65 0.32 1.13 6.19
CA VAL A 65 -0.04 2.51 5.87
C VAL A 65 -1.53 2.79 6.14
N ASP A 66 -2.40 1.81 5.89
CA ASP A 66 -3.82 1.90 6.24
C ASP A 66 -4.02 1.95 7.76
N ALA A 67 -3.29 1.12 8.52
CA ALA A 67 -3.34 1.15 9.98
C ALA A 67 -2.84 2.49 10.54
N ASP A 68 -1.81 3.08 9.95
CA ASP A 68 -1.34 4.42 10.34
C ASP A 68 -2.40 5.49 10.08
N CYS A 69 -3.05 5.47 8.90
CA CYS A 69 -4.15 6.38 8.58
C CYS A 69 -5.34 6.22 9.54
N GLN A 70 -5.65 5.01 9.99
CA GLN A 70 -6.72 4.77 10.97
C GLN A 70 -6.38 5.38 12.35
N ALA A 71 -5.11 5.33 12.75
CA ALA A 71 -4.66 5.84 14.04
C ALA A 71 -4.47 7.37 14.06
N THR A 72 -3.96 7.94 12.97
CA THR A 72 -3.52 9.34 12.91
C THR A 72 -4.41 10.23 12.03
N GLY A 73 -5.34 9.63 11.29
CA GLY A 73 -6.14 10.30 10.28
C GLY A 73 -5.45 10.35 8.92
N HIS A 74 -6.24 10.64 7.87
CA HIS A 74 -5.71 10.74 6.52
C HIS A 74 -4.92 12.04 6.29
N GLN A 75 -3.78 11.91 5.63
CA GLN A 75 -2.99 13.04 5.13
C GLN A 75 -3.56 13.51 3.79
N TRP A 76 -4.55 14.39 3.85
CA TRP A 76 -5.26 14.82 2.66
C TRP A 76 -4.44 15.73 1.76
N SER A 77 -4.46 15.45 0.46
CA SER A 77 -3.99 16.41 -0.55
C SER A 77 -4.86 17.67 -0.56
N ALA A 78 -4.34 18.73 -1.18
CA ALA A 78 -5.16 19.90 -1.51
C ALA A 78 -6.30 19.50 -2.45
N TRP A 79 -7.47 20.11 -2.28
CA TRP A 79 -8.59 19.97 -3.21
C TRP A 79 -8.17 20.34 -4.63
N ARG A 80 -8.52 19.49 -5.59
CA ARG A 80 -8.32 19.73 -7.02
C ARG A 80 -9.62 19.51 -7.75
N TYR A 81 -9.81 20.16 -8.89
CA TYR A 81 -10.95 19.86 -9.75
C TYR A 81 -10.87 18.41 -10.23
N GLY A 82 -12.00 17.71 -10.18
CA GLY A 82 -12.16 16.40 -10.80
C GLY A 82 -11.90 16.49 -12.31
N VAL A 83 -11.80 15.35 -12.98
CA VAL A 83 -11.63 15.31 -14.44
C VAL A 83 -12.83 14.65 -15.09
N LYS A 84 -13.37 15.28 -16.13
CA LYS A 84 -14.41 14.70 -16.98
C LYS A 84 -13.84 13.60 -17.86
N VAL A 85 -14.73 12.80 -18.43
CA VAL A 85 -14.40 11.94 -19.58
C VAL A 85 -13.81 12.83 -20.69
N GLY A 86 -12.60 12.52 -21.15
CA GLY A 86 -11.82 13.35 -22.06
C GLY A 86 -10.74 14.22 -21.40
N GLY A 87 -10.54 14.11 -20.08
CA GLY A 87 -9.38 14.67 -19.36
C GLY A 87 -9.48 16.16 -19.03
N GLN A 88 -10.60 16.82 -19.34
CA GLN A 88 -10.81 18.23 -19.00
C GLN A 88 -11.24 18.37 -17.53
N PRO A 89 -10.74 19.39 -16.79
CA PRO A 89 -11.19 19.65 -15.43
C PRO A 89 -12.71 19.88 -15.35
N ASP A 90 -13.35 19.28 -14.36
CA ASP A 90 -14.74 19.54 -14.01
C ASP A 90 -14.81 20.62 -12.92
N PRO A 91 -15.27 21.85 -13.22
CA PRO A 91 -15.35 22.89 -12.21
C PRO A 91 -16.46 22.67 -11.18
N THR A 92 -17.31 21.65 -11.36
CA THR A 92 -18.45 21.32 -10.47
C THR A 92 -18.11 20.29 -9.40
N ILE A 93 -16.95 19.63 -9.52
CA ILE A 93 -16.51 18.60 -8.59
C ILE A 93 -15.09 18.92 -8.15
N GLN A 94 -14.85 18.92 -6.85
CA GLN A 94 -13.51 18.87 -6.29
C GLN A 94 -13.27 17.52 -5.63
N VAL A 95 -12.08 16.98 -5.84
CA VAL A 95 -11.61 15.73 -5.27
C VAL A 95 -10.34 15.97 -4.48
N ARG A 96 -10.11 15.14 -3.47
CA ARG A 96 -8.82 14.99 -2.81
C ARG A 96 -8.62 13.53 -2.43
N TRP A 97 -7.37 13.18 -2.18
CA TRP A 97 -7.00 11.82 -1.80
C TRP A 97 -5.95 11.86 -0.70
N CYS A 98 -5.84 10.77 0.05
CA CYS A 98 -4.79 10.63 1.05
C CYS A 98 -3.45 10.44 0.34
N THR A 99 -2.47 11.31 0.57
CA THR A 99 -1.12 11.18 0.00
C THR A 99 -0.27 10.12 0.69
N HIS A 100 -0.71 9.63 1.85
CA HIS A 100 -0.04 8.57 2.58
C HIS A 100 -0.48 7.18 2.09
N CYS A 101 -1.77 6.85 2.18
CA CYS A 101 -2.29 5.54 1.76
C CYS A 101 -2.71 5.42 0.31
N GLY A 102 -2.95 6.53 -0.39
CA GLY A 102 -3.49 6.53 -1.75
C GLY A 102 -4.93 6.02 -1.88
N GLY A 103 -5.47 5.30 -0.89
CA GLY A 103 -6.83 4.73 -0.91
C GLY A 103 -7.91 5.63 -0.31
N GLY A 104 -7.56 6.57 0.57
CA GLY A 104 -8.51 7.56 1.08
C GLY A 104 -8.92 8.53 -0.04
N PHE A 105 -10.22 8.72 -0.24
CA PHE A 105 -10.77 9.57 -1.29
C PHE A 105 -11.98 10.36 -0.77
N GLU A 106 -12.03 11.64 -1.11
CA GLU A 106 -13.21 12.47 -0.88
C GLU A 106 -13.54 13.26 -2.14
N GLU A 107 -14.84 13.40 -2.38
CA GLU A 107 -15.39 14.28 -3.39
C GLU A 107 -16.38 15.26 -2.77
N ARG A 108 -16.46 16.44 -3.37
CA ARG A 108 -17.49 17.43 -3.05
C ARG A 108 -17.94 18.15 -4.31
N LEU A 109 -19.22 18.52 -4.33
CA LEU A 109 -19.72 19.45 -5.31
C LEU A 109 -19.26 20.85 -4.92
N THR A 110 -18.72 21.58 -5.89
CA THR A 110 -18.58 23.03 -5.77
C THR A 110 -19.96 23.62 -6.03
N GLU A 111 -20.57 24.21 -4.99
CA GLU A 111 -21.80 24.97 -5.17
C GLU A 111 -21.62 25.94 -6.34
N LEU A 112 -22.60 25.99 -7.25
CA LEU A 112 -22.63 26.92 -8.37
C LEU A 112 -22.57 28.38 -7.84
N GLY A 113 -21.37 28.90 -7.57
CA GLY A 113 -21.12 30.30 -7.20
C GLY A 113 -20.81 30.62 -5.73
N GLY A 114 -20.42 29.67 -4.88
CA GLY A 114 -19.96 29.99 -3.51
C GLY A 114 -18.46 30.26 -3.43
N THR A 115 -18.04 31.52 -3.46
CA THR A 115 -16.68 31.92 -3.00
C THR A 115 -16.72 31.96 -1.45
N PRO A 116 -15.65 31.57 -0.72
CA PRO A 116 -15.62 31.70 0.74
C PRO A 116 -15.89 33.12 1.23
#